data_AF-A0A7V3IU40-F1
#
_entry.id   AF-A0A7V3IU40-F1
#
_cell.length_a   1.000
_cell.length_b   1.000
_cell.length_c   1.000
_cell.angle_alpha   90.00
_cell.angle_beta   90.00
_cell.angle_gamma   90.00
#
_symmetry.space_group_name_H-M   'P 1'
#
loop_
_entity.id
_entity.type
_entity.pdbx_description
1 polymer ?
#
loop_
_entity_poly.entity_id
_entity_poly.type
_entity_poly.pdbx_seq_one_letter_code
_entity_poly.pdbx_strand_id
1 'polypeptide(L)'
;MKLLFKISFAILIFSMISCDNNDDTATSPQDGFTVNNNLHITENAYITIDQADRNANGKPDYYNFFFTDGRITDYYGDQGLGYAYNYSTNITNLVKLQVFEGISNPNLTNTLTAGNTYVASSTLTTSLNGFGMTNSGYSKDSFIAYNLQAGTPVFGNIGGYDFTSNPPETVGIWHYPGTVGPSITINAINIDNNTPANSTIDVDYIFTDTSGTVISGHYEGTLGIILD
;
A
#
# COMPACT_ATOMS: atom_id res chain seq x y z
N MET A 1 -25.14 30.79 33.08
CA MET A 1 -24.51 29.54 32.61
C MET A 1 -25.22 28.95 31.38
N LYS A 2 -25.53 29.77 30.35
CA LYS A 2 -26.18 29.33 29.09
C LYS A 2 -25.61 30.02 27.83
N LEU A 3 -24.51 30.79 27.96
CA LEU A 3 -23.93 31.57 26.86
C LEU A 3 -22.57 31.04 26.37
N LEU A 4 -21.98 30.05 27.05
CA LEU A 4 -20.69 29.45 26.66
C LEU A 4 -20.84 28.23 25.74
N PHE A 5 -22.07 27.76 25.49
CA PHE A 5 -22.33 26.53 24.74
C PHE A 5 -22.67 26.73 23.25
N LYS A 6 -22.58 27.97 22.74
CA LYS A 6 -22.96 28.29 21.35
C LYS A 6 -21.80 28.69 20.44
N ILE A 7 -20.58 28.80 20.96
CA ILE A 7 -19.39 29.12 20.14
C ILE A 7 -18.58 27.85 19.80
N SER A 8 -18.70 26.78 20.59
CA SER A 8 -17.96 25.52 20.36
C SER A 8 -18.49 24.65 19.22
N PHE A 9 -19.63 24.99 18.61
CA PHE A 9 -20.17 24.23 17.47
C PHE A 9 -19.87 24.88 16.11
N ALA A 10 -19.34 26.10 16.10
CA ALA A 10 -19.07 26.86 14.85
C ALA A 10 -17.62 26.73 14.35
N ILE A 11 -16.71 26.13 15.14
CA ILE A 11 -15.32 25.84 14.72
C ILE A 11 -15.21 24.45 14.04
N LEU A 12 -16.30 23.67 14.03
CA LEU A 12 -16.36 22.33 13.44
C LEU A 12 -16.62 22.32 11.91
N ILE A 13 -16.83 23.49 11.28
CA ILE A 13 -17.22 23.58 9.86
C ILE A 13 -16.08 24.03 8.94
N PHE A 14 -14.93 24.45 9.48
CA PHE A 14 -13.74 24.79 8.68
C PHE A 14 -12.67 23.69 8.64
N SER A 15 -12.90 22.52 9.25
CA SER A 15 -11.96 21.39 9.21
C SER A 15 -12.12 20.45 7.99
N MET A 16 -12.91 20.83 6.98
CA MET A 16 -13.10 20.04 5.75
C MET A 16 -12.27 20.53 4.56
N ILE A 17 -11.26 21.36 4.80
CA ILE A 17 -10.24 21.68 3.80
C ILE A 17 -8.90 21.24 4.37
N SER A 18 -8.70 19.92 4.43
CA SER A 18 -7.36 19.37 4.42
C SER A 18 -6.92 19.39 2.96
N CYS A 19 -6.41 20.54 2.51
CA CYS A 19 -5.37 20.50 1.49
C CYS A 19 -4.23 19.71 2.13
N ASP A 20 -3.98 18.54 1.56
CA ASP A 20 -2.81 17.73 1.87
C ASP A 20 -1.56 18.63 1.72
N ASN A 21 -0.72 18.66 2.75
CA ASN A 21 0.53 19.43 2.74
C ASN A 21 1.68 18.65 2.09
N ASN A 22 1.38 17.67 1.23
CA ASN A 22 2.38 16.88 0.48
C ASN A 22 3.15 17.67 -0.60
N ASP A 23 3.30 19.00 -0.47
CA ASP A 23 3.99 19.87 -1.44
C ASP A 23 5.17 20.61 -0.78
N ASP A 24 5.99 19.89 -0.01
CA ASP A 24 7.23 20.45 0.52
C ASP A 24 8.40 20.21 -0.44
N THR A 25 8.88 21.33 -0.98
CA THR A 25 9.93 21.45 -1.99
C THR A 25 11.29 20.90 -1.54
N ALA A 26 11.72 19.80 -2.12
CA ALA A 26 13.12 19.43 -2.37
C ALA A 26 13.21 18.65 -3.69
N THR A 27 14.31 18.76 -4.42
CA THR A 27 14.57 17.95 -5.63
C THR A 27 14.93 16.49 -5.25
N SER A 28 14.07 15.84 -4.47
CA SER A 28 14.13 14.41 -4.16
C SER A 28 13.84 13.60 -5.43
N PRO A 29 14.27 12.32 -5.53
CA PRO A 29 13.69 11.41 -6.51
C PRO A 29 12.17 11.52 -6.42
N GLN A 30 11.49 11.71 -7.56
CA GLN A 30 10.04 11.73 -7.56
C GLN A 30 9.52 10.33 -7.18
N ASP A 31 8.68 10.27 -6.14
CA ASP A 31 8.15 9.02 -5.61
C ASP A 31 7.39 8.25 -6.68
N GLY A 32 7.79 7.01 -6.89
CA GLY A 32 7.39 6.27 -8.06
C GLY A 32 8.32 5.12 -8.40
N PHE A 33 8.03 4.48 -9.52
CA PHE A 33 8.88 3.47 -10.12
C PHE A 33 9.19 3.79 -11.57
N THR A 34 10.37 3.33 -12.02
CA THR A 34 10.83 3.55 -13.39
C THR A 34 10.79 2.25 -14.18
N VAL A 35 10.06 2.26 -15.30
CA VAL A 35 10.03 1.16 -16.28
C VAL A 35 10.58 1.69 -17.60
N ASN A 36 11.65 1.10 -18.11
CA ASN A 36 12.27 1.51 -19.39
C ASN A 36 12.55 3.03 -19.49
N ASN A 37 13.09 3.62 -18.41
CA ASN A 37 13.35 5.06 -18.26
C ASN A 37 12.10 5.97 -18.23
N ASN A 38 10.90 5.40 -18.14
CA ASN A 38 9.68 6.18 -17.89
C ASN A 38 9.32 6.09 -16.41
N LEU A 39 9.16 7.23 -15.77
CA LEU A 39 8.75 7.33 -14.38
C LEU A 39 7.22 7.27 -14.27
N HIS A 40 6.75 6.43 -13.36
CA HIS A 40 5.37 6.28 -12.95
C HIS A 40 5.24 6.75 -11.50
N ILE A 41 4.58 7.90 -11.31
CA ILE A 41 4.44 8.53 -10.00
C ILE A 41 3.51 7.69 -9.11
N THR A 42 3.86 7.58 -7.83
CA THR A 42 3.03 6.96 -6.79
C THR A 42 3.10 7.82 -5.53
N GLU A 43 2.24 8.82 -5.43
CA GLU A 43 2.27 9.84 -4.38
C GLU A 43 1.75 9.38 -3.00
N ASN A 44 1.12 8.20 -2.92
CA ASN A 44 0.56 7.65 -1.68
C ASN A 44 1.20 6.30 -1.34
N ALA A 45 1.58 6.13 -0.07
CA ALA A 45 2.01 4.85 0.48
C ALA A 45 1.07 4.35 1.58
N TYR A 46 0.83 3.04 1.57
CA TYR A 46 0.09 2.33 2.61
C TYR A 46 0.86 1.09 3.04
N ILE A 47 0.81 0.78 4.34
CA ILE A 47 1.22 -0.51 4.87
C ILE A 47 0.02 -1.22 5.48
N THR A 48 -0.12 -2.51 5.17
CA THR A 48 -1.00 -3.39 5.92
C THR A 48 -0.20 -4.38 6.75
N ILE A 49 -0.64 -4.57 7.99
CA ILE A 49 0.02 -5.41 8.99
C ILE A 49 -1.00 -6.48 9.38
N ASP A 50 -0.71 -7.74 9.07
CA ASP A 50 -1.53 -8.87 9.51
C ASP A 50 -1.42 -9.00 11.03
N GLN A 51 -2.50 -8.71 11.74
CA GLN A 51 -2.56 -8.88 13.20
C GLN A 51 -2.87 -10.32 13.61
N ALA A 52 -3.28 -11.18 12.66
CA ALA A 52 -3.51 -12.58 12.94
C ALA A 52 -2.18 -13.30 13.12
N ASP A 53 -1.80 -13.50 14.38
CA ASP A 53 -0.69 -14.34 14.79
C ASP A 53 -1.04 -15.84 14.60
N ARG A 54 -1.15 -16.29 13.35
CA ARG A 54 -1.65 -17.64 13.03
C ARG A 54 -0.73 -18.75 13.51
N ASN A 55 0.55 -18.46 13.64
CA ASN A 55 1.55 -19.38 14.15
C ASN A 55 1.76 -19.26 15.68
N ALA A 56 1.00 -18.37 16.34
CA ALA A 56 1.02 -18.10 17.78
C ALA A 56 2.41 -17.71 18.33
N ASN A 57 3.24 -17.05 17.51
CA ASN A 57 4.57 -16.59 17.88
C ASN A 57 4.61 -15.15 18.44
N GLY A 58 3.46 -14.48 18.50
CA GLY A 58 3.25 -13.12 18.97
C GLY A 58 3.57 -12.03 17.94
N LYS A 59 3.63 -12.37 16.64
CA LYS A 59 4.16 -11.48 15.61
C LYS A 59 3.25 -11.38 14.37
N PRO A 60 3.35 -10.28 13.60
CA PRO A 60 2.73 -10.20 12.28
C PRO A 60 3.31 -11.25 11.33
N ASP A 61 2.45 -12.00 10.66
CA ASP A 61 2.86 -13.01 9.67
C ASP A 61 3.46 -12.36 8.40
N TYR A 62 2.91 -11.20 7.99
CA TYR A 62 3.39 -10.45 6.84
C TYR A 62 3.08 -8.96 6.93
N TYR A 63 3.79 -8.20 6.09
CA TYR A 63 3.55 -6.80 5.79
C TYR A 63 3.25 -6.66 4.29
N ASN A 64 2.19 -5.95 3.92
CA ASN A 64 2.02 -5.49 2.55
C ASN A 64 2.39 -4.02 2.45
N PHE A 65 3.26 -3.68 1.51
CA PHE A 65 3.52 -2.31 1.10
C PHE A 65 2.74 -2.03 -0.18
N PHE A 66 2.03 -0.92 -0.19
CA PHE A 66 1.34 -0.39 -1.35
C PHE A 66 1.89 0.99 -1.67
N PHE A 67 2.28 1.22 -2.92
CA PHE A 67 2.61 2.54 -3.44
C PHE A 67 1.70 2.81 -4.63
N THR A 68 0.98 3.93 -4.61
CA THR A 68 -0.03 4.23 -5.63
C THR A 68 -0.25 5.72 -5.83
N ASP A 69 -0.73 6.11 -7.02
CA ASP A 69 -1.16 7.47 -7.36
C ASP A 69 -2.63 7.76 -7.03
N GLY A 70 -3.25 6.93 -6.18
CA GLY A 70 -4.56 7.20 -5.62
C GLY A 70 -4.72 6.66 -4.22
N ARG A 71 -5.97 6.55 -3.76
CA ARG A 71 -6.28 6.29 -2.36
C ARG A 71 -6.73 4.86 -2.13
N ILE A 72 -6.32 4.29 -1.01
CA ILE A 72 -6.75 2.98 -0.53
C ILE A 72 -7.52 3.16 0.77
N THR A 73 -8.60 2.40 0.96
CA THR A 73 -9.34 2.35 2.22
C THR A 73 -9.68 0.91 2.59
N ASP A 74 -9.70 0.63 3.89
CA ASP A 74 -10.17 -0.64 4.45
C ASP A 74 -11.68 -0.80 4.22
N TYR A 75 -12.11 -2.03 3.91
CA TYR A 75 -13.49 -2.40 3.66
C TYR A 75 -13.86 -3.68 4.39
N TYR A 76 -14.94 -3.59 5.19
CA TYR A 76 -15.51 -4.72 5.90
C TYR A 76 -16.27 -5.64 4.94
N GLY A 77 -15.59 -6.69 4.47
CA GLY A 77 -16.19 -7.77 3.68
C GLY A 77 -15.37 -8.14 2.45
N ASP A 78 -15.14 -9.43 2.30
CA ASP A 78 -14.48 -10.05 1.14
C ASP A 78 -15.24 -9.78 -0.16
N GLN A 79 -14.59 -9.14 -1.14
CA GLN A 79 -15.13 -8.89 -2.48
C GLN A 79 -14.09 -9.12 -3.61
N GLY A 80 -12.97 -9.81 -3.35
CA GLY A 80 -11.96 -10.08 -4.38
C GLY A 80 -10.58 -9.46 -4.13
N LEU A 81 -9.95 -8.97 -5.21
CA LEU A 81 -8.48 -8.89 -5.42
C LEU A 81 -7.66 -7.98 -4.49
N GLY A 82 -7.51 -8.47 -3.26
CA GLY A 82 -6.84 -7.77 -2.16
C GLY A 82 -7.84 -7.71 -1.03
N TYR A 83 -8.01 -8.85 -0.36
CA TYR A 83 -8.98 -9.02 0.70
C TYR A 83 -8.92 -7.82 1.66
N ALA A 84 -10.07 -7.16 1.81
CA ALA A 84 -10.34 -5.97 2.63
C ALA A 84 -9.99 -4.57 2.07
N TYR A 85 -9.53 -4.36 0.82
CA TYR A 85 -9.21 -2.98 0.36
C TYR A 85 -10.05 -2.49 -0.82
N ASN A 86 -10.55 -1.25 -0.70
CA ASN A 86 -11.11 -0.48 -1.82
C ASN A 86 -10.09 0.53 -2.34
N TYR A 87 -10.11 0.75 -3.65
CA TYR A 87 -9.18 1.62 -4.38
C TYR A 87 -9.94 2.81 -4.96
N SER A 88 -9.34 4.00 -4.98
CA SER A 88 -9.92 5.11 -5.72
C SER A 88 -9.89 4.81 -7.21
N THR A 89 -11.01 5.09 -7.90
CA THR A 89 -11.19 4.72 -9.31
C THR A 89 -10.17 5.35 -10.26
N ASN A 90 -9.52 6.44 -9.86
CA ASN A 90 -8.52 7.15 -10.64
C ASN A 90 -7.08 6.63 -10.46
N ILE A 91 -6.86 5.49 -9.78
CA ILE A 91 -5.53 4.89 -9.66
C ILE A 91 -5.05 4.42 -11.04
N THR A 92 -3.87 4.88 -11.45
CA THR A 92 -3.24 4.46 -12.70
C THR A 92 -1.95 3.69 -12.46
N ASN A 93 -1.28 3.88 -11.32
CA ASN A 93 -0.02 3.25 -10.95
C ASN A 93 -0.16 2.58 -9.59
N LEU A 94 0.31 1.32 -9.48
CA LEU A 94 0.20 0.53 -8.26
C LEU A 94 1.40 -0.40 -8.13
N VAL A 95 2.04 -0.37 -6.97
CA VAL A 95 3.04 -1.34 -6.53
C VAL A 95 2.49 -2.04 -5.31
N LYS A 96 2.54 -3.37 -5.31
CA LYS A 96 2.28 -4.19 -4.11
C LYS A 96 3.50 -5.07 -3.85
N LEU A 97 4.06 -4.98 -2.65
CA LEU A 97 5.14 -5.84 -2.18
C LEU A 97 4.70 -6.52 -0.88
N GLN A 98 4.67 -7.86 -0.87
CA GLN A 98 4.33 -8.61 0.35
C GLN A 98 5.58 -9.23 0.96
N VAL A 99 5.92 -8.83 2.18
CA VAL A 99 7.08 -9.32 2.92
C VAL A 99 6.62 -10.22 4.05
N PHE A 100 7.03 -11.49 4.01
CA PHE A 100 6.75 -12.47 5.06
C PHE A 100 7.87 -12.53 6.10
N GLU A 101 7.50 -12.79 7.36
CA GLU A 101 8.47 -13.36 8.31
C GLU A 101 8.90 -14.74 7.79
N GLY A 102 10.20 -15.06 7.89
CA GLY A 102 10.68 -16.39 7.56
C GLY A 102 12.11 -16.43 7.06
N ILE A 103 12.47 -17.52 6.38
CA ILE A 103 13.85 -17.77 5.94
C ILE A 103 14.40 -16.72 4.98
N SER A 104 13.53 -16.10 4.18
CA SER A 104 13.90 -15.01 3.27
C SER A 104 14.13 -13.68 4.01
N ASN A 105 13.58 -13.55 5.22
CA ASN A 105 13.63 -12.33 6.05
C ASN A 105 13.91 -12.68 7.52
N PRO A 106 15.05 -13.30 7.86
CA PRO A 106 15.33 -13.72 9.24
C PRO A 106 15.46 -12.55 10.22
N ASN A 107 15.70 -11.34 9.70
CA ASN A 107 15.82 -10.10 10.48
C ASN A 107 14.48 -9.42 10.75
N LEU A 108 13.37 -9.90 10.16
CA LEU A 108 12.04 -9.41 10.46
C LEU A 108 11.54 -10.05 11.75
N THR A 109 12.04 -9.55 12.88
CA THR A 109 11.85 -10.22 14.17
C THR A 109 10.60 -9.79 14.92
N ASN A 110 10.04 -8.60 14.64
CA ASN A 110 8.79 -8.04 15.22
C ASN A 110 8.34 -6.75 14.52
N THR A 111 9.28 -5.97 14.00
CA THR A 111 9.02 -4.68 13.35
C THR A 111 9.94 -4.49 12.15
N LEU A 112 9.48 -3.67 11.21
CA LEU A 112 10.35 -3.09 10.20
C LEU A 112 11.40 -2.23 10.89
N THR A 113 12.64 -2.35 10.45
CA THR A 113 13.78 -1.61 10.99
C THR A 113 14.45 -0.83 9.87
N ALA A 114 14.70 0.45 10.11
CA ALA A 114 15.48 1.29 9.19
C ALA A 114 16.90 0.72 8.98
N GLY A 115 17.42 0.84 7.76
CA GLY A 115 18.67 0.27 7.29
C GLY A 115 18.59 -1.20 6.83
N ASN A 116 17.46 -1.88 7.02
CA ASN A 116 17.30 -3.27 6.59
C ASN A 116 16.70 -3.38 5.18
N THR A 117 17.11 -4.43 4.46
CA THR A 117 16.50 -4.86 3.21
C THR A 117 15.76 -6.17 3.41
N TYR A 118 14.53 -6.24 2.91
CA TYR A 118 13.63 -7.37 2.98
C TYR A 118 13.30 -7.90 1.59
N VAL A 119 13.15 -9.21 1.47
CA VAL A 119 12.74 -9.90 0.24
C VAL A 119 11.23 -10.08 0.26
N ALA A 120 10.56 -9.48 -0.72
CA ALA A 120 9.13 -9.66 -0.97
C ALA A 120 8.85 -10.98 -1.73
N SER A 121 7.64 -11.51 -1.56
CA SER A 121 7.23 -12.80 -2.13
C SER A 121 7.11 -12.73 -3.65
N SER A 122 7.76 -13.67 -4.33
CA SER A 122 7.63 -13.94 -5.78
C SER A 122 6.78 -15.16 -6.09
N THR A 123 5.99 -15.63 -5.14
CA THR A 123 5.02 -16.70 -5.33
C THR A 123 3.66 -16.18 -4.92
N LEU A 124 2.57 -16.75 -5.46
CA LEU A 124 1.28 -16.53 -4.82
C LEU A 124 1.24 -17.49 -3.64
N THR A 125 1.40 -16.96 -2.44
CA THR A 125 1.12 -17.73 -1.25
C THR A 125 -0.36 -17.59 -0.99
N THR A 126 -1.06 -18.72 -0.96
CA THR A 126 -2.42 -18.74 -0.44
C THR A 126 -2.30 -18.43 1.04
N SER A 127 -2.42 -17.16 1.43
CA SER A 127 -2.53 -16.85 2.85
C SER A 127 -3.71 -17.64 3.40
N LEU A 128 -3.45 -18.35 4.49
CA LEU A 128 -4.36 -19.28 5.15
C LEU A 128 -5.61 -18.52 5.63
N ASN A 129 -6.63 -18.44 4.80
CA ASN A 129 -8.01 -18.41 5.24
C ASN A 129 -8.64 -19.71 4.71
N GLY A 130 -9.22 -20.51 5.60
CA GLY A 130 -9.73 -21.88 5.34
C GLY A 130 -10.89 -22.00 4.34
N PHE A 131 -10.99 -21.09 3.38
CA PHE A 131 -11.93 -21.14 2.27
C PHE A 131 -11.11 -21.14 0.98
N GLY A 132 -11.06 -22.32 0.34
CA GLY A 132 -10.20 -22.60 -0.80
C GLY A 132 -10.18 -21.49 -1.85
N MET A 133 -8.99 -21.27 -2.40
CA MET A 133 -8.72 -20.41 -3.55
C MET A 133 -9.89 -20.38 -4.53
N THR A 134 -10.43 -19.19 -4.79
CA THR A 134 -11.21 -18.97 -6.01
C THR A 134 -10.74 -17.68 -6.69
N ASN A 135 -10.08 -17.85 -7.83
CA ASN A 135 -9.89 -16.86 -8.90
C ASN A 135 -9.43 -15.45 -8.48
N SER A 136 -8.38 -15.36 -7.66
CA SER A 136 -7.63 -14.12 -7.59
C SER A 136 -6.90 -13.91 -8.93
N GLY A 137 -7.20 -12.86 -9.70
CA GLY A 137 -6.53 -12.51 -10.95
C GLY A 137 -5.03 -12.26 -10.82
N TYR A 138 -4.48 -12.27 -9.60
CA TYR A 138 -3.04 -12.25 -9.35
C TYR A 138 -2.43 -13.64 -9.47
N SER A 139 -1.33 -13.73 -10.21
CA SER A 139 -0.50 -14.94 -10.25
C SER A 139 0.55 -14.99 -9.14
N LYS A 140 0.73 -13.90 -8.37
CA LYS A 140 1.81 -13.65 -7.39
C LYS A 140 1.38 -12.69 -6.28
N ASP A 141 2.00 -12.80 -5.10
CA ASP A 141 1.74 -11.94 -3.94
C ASP A 141 2.16 -10.48 -4.14
N SER A 142 3.28 -10.28 -4.83
CA SER A 142 3.84 -8.98 -5.20
C SER A 142 3.65 -8.72 -6.70
N PHE A 143 3.44 -7.47 -7.08
CA PHE A 143 3.32 -7.03 -8.48
C PHE A 143 3.54 -5.53 -8.62
N ILE A 144 3.80 -5.09 -9.85
CA ILE A 144 3.76 -3.68 -10.25
C ILE A 144 2.77 -3.56 -11.41
N ALA A 145 1.95 -2.53 -11.41
CA ALA A 145 1.01 -2.24 -12.47
C ALA A 145 0.98 -0.74 -12.80
N TYR A 146 0.79 -0.41 -14.06
CA TYR A 146 0.60 0.97 -14.52
C TYR A 146 -0.35 1.06 -15.71
N ASN A 147 -0.77 2.29 -16.04
CA ASN A 147 -1.83 2.56 -17.02
C ASN A 147 -3.12 1.79 -16.69
N LEU A 148 -3.40 1.61 -15.39
CA LEU A 148 -4.66 1.04 -14.93
C LEU A 148 -5.81 1.96 -15.35
N GLN A 149 -6.89 1.41 -15.93
CA GLN A 149 -8.07 2.21 -16.30
C GLN A 149 -9.21 1.96 -15.35
N ALA A 150 -9.70 2.98 -14.64
CA ALA A 150 -10.88 2.92 -13.77
C ALA A 150 -11.92 1.83 -14.12
N GLY A 151 -12.12 0.86 -13.21
CA GLY A 151 -13.20 -0.12 -13.33
C GLY A 151 -14.56 0.51 -13.02
N THR A 152 -15.64 -0.01 -13.60
CA THR A 152 -17.04 0.34 -13.24
C THR A 152 -17.66 -0.73 -12.32
N PRO A 153 -18.56 -0.41 -11.35
CA PRO A 153 -19.01 0.90 -10.86
C PRO A 153 -18.54 1.22 -9.42
N VAL A 154 -18.60 2.52 -9.10
CA VAL A 154 -18.35 3.17 -7.81
C VAL A 154 -19.22 2.58 -6.68
N PHE A 155 -18.60 2.22 -5.55
CA PHE A 155 -19.26 1.66 -4.35
C PHE A 155 -19.48 2.66 -3.22
N GLY A 156 -19.40 3.96 -3.50
CA GLY A 156 -19.79 5.01 -2.56
C GLY A 156 -18.81 6.17 -2.56
N ASN A 157 -19.24 7.25 -1.91
CA ASN A 157 -18.44 8.45 -1.73
C ASN A 157 -17.99 8.52 -0.27
N ILE A 158 -16.68 8.37 -0.03
CA ILE A 158 -16.07 8.61 1.29
C ILE A 158 -15.17 9.82 1.15
N GLY A 159 -15.51 10.91 1.85
CA GLY A 159 -14.70 12.13 1.84
C GLY A 159 -14.52 12.77 0.47
N GLY A 160 -15.48 12.62 -0.46
CA GLY A 160 -15.39 13.18 -1.82
C GLY A 160 -14.74 12.28 -2.87
N TYR A 161 -14.24 11.10 -2.50
CA TYR A 161 -13.64 10.14 -3.42
C TYR A 161 -14.56 8.96 -3.72
N ASP A 162 -14.58 8.56 -4.99
CA ASP A 162 -15.32 7.41 -5.50
C ASP A 162 -14.42 6.17 -5.51
N PHE A 163 -14.75 5.23 -4.62
CA PHE A 163 -14.00 4.00 -4.41
C PHE A 163 -14.64 2.81 -5.14
N THR A 164 -13.81 1.87 -5.59
CA THR A 164 -14.23 0.56 -6.12
C THR A 164 -13.60 -0.57 -5.30
N SER A 165 -14.33 -1.69 -5.18
CA SER A 165 -13.80 -2.91 -4.54
C SER A 165 -12.63 -3.50 -5.31
N ASN A 166 -12.65 -3.31 -6.63
CA ASN A 166 -11.67 -3.74 -7.60
C ASN A 166 -10.58 -2.67 -7.86
N PRO A 167 -9.23 -2.86 -7.81
CA PRO A 167 -8.42 -2.12 -8.77
C PRO A 167 -8.85 -2.58 -10.17
N PRO A 168 -8.64 -1.80 -11.24
CA PRO A 168 -9.15 -2.21 -12.54
C PRO A 168 -8.37 -3.38 -13.15
N GLU A 169 -8.83 -4.60 -12.84
CA GLU A 169 -8.10 -5.85 -13.11
C GLU A 169 -7.96 -6.19 -14.59
N THR A 170 -8.76 -5.55 -15.44
CA THR A 170 -8.89 -5.93 -16.85
C THR A 170 -8.15 -5.02 -17.79
N VAL A 171 -7.62 -3.88 -17.31
CA VAL A 171 -6.96 -2.92 -18.20
C VAL A 171 -5.76 -2.28 -17.52
N GLY A 172 -4.59 -2.54 -18.07
CA GLY A 172 -3.31 -1.97 -17.65
C GLY A 172 -2.14 -2.86 -18.06
N ILE A 173 -0.93 -2.45 -17.68
CA ILE A 173 0.30 -3.22 -17.87
C ILE A 173 0.69 -3.79 -16.51
N TRP A 174 0.93 -5.10 -16.46
CA TRP A 174 1.22 -5.84 -15.24
C TRP A 174 2.60 -6.48 -15.31
N HIS A 175 3.40 -6.23 -14.28
CA HIS A 175 4.68 -6.86 -14.03
C HIS A 175 4.54 -7.80 -12.82
N TYR A 176 4.75 -9.08 -13.08
CA TYR A 176 4.83 -10.11 -12.04
C TYR A 176 6.29 -10.45 -11.75
N PRO A 177 6.65 -10.71 -10.49
CA PRO A 177 8.03 -10.99 -10.10
C PRO A 177 8.52 -12.28 -10.76
N GLY A 178 9.81 -12.29 -11.12
CA GLY A 178 10.52 -13.47 -11.58
C GLY A 178 10.74 -14.50 -10.46
N THR A 179 11.72 -15.38 -10.62
CA THR A 179 12.05 -16.39 -9.59
C THR A 179 12.67 -15.78 -8.35
N VAL A 180 13.51 -14.75 -8.52
CA VAL A 180 14.08 -13.97 -7.42
C VAL A 180 13.02 -12.98 -6.93
N GLY A 181 12.72 -13.01 -5.63
CA GLY A 181 11.82 -12.07 -4.96
C GLY A 181 12.24 -10.61 -5.19
N PRO A 182 11.30 -9.67 -5.35
CA PRO A 182 11.62 -8.26 -5.24
C PRO A 182 12.25 -7.95 -3.88
N SER A 183 12.98 -6.85 -3.77
CA SER A 183 13.54 -6.39 -2.50
C SER A 183 13.04 -4.99 -2.18
N ILE A 184 12.79 -4.72 -0.90
CA ILE A 184 12.49 -3.40 -0.36
C ILE A 184 13.49 -3.07 0.76
N THR A 185 14.14 -1.93 0.67
CA THR A 185 15.05 -1.37 1.66
C THR A 185 14.31 -0.27 2.41
N ILE A 186 14.25 -0.39 3.74
CA ILE A 186 13.66 0.64 4.61
C ILE A 186 14.77 1.62 4.98
N ASN A 187 14.81 2.80 4.38
CA ASN A 187 15.82 3.83 4.69
C ASN A 187 15.47 4.54 6.00
N ALA A 188 14.21 4.92 6.16
CA ALA A 188 13.64 5.45 7.39
C ALA A 188 12.19 4.97 7.55
N ILE A 189 11.76 4.80 8.80
CA ILE A 189 10.36 4.51 9.12
C ILE A 189 10.01 5.06 10.49
N ASN A 190 8.86 5.69 10.60
CA ASN A 190 8.27 6.14 11.86
C ASN A 190 6.79 5.77 11.86
N ILE A 191 6.39 4.93 12.82
CA ILE A 191 4.98 4.55 13.01
C ILE A 191 4.48 5.25 14.27
N ASP A 192 3.65 6.27 14.11
CA ASP A 192 3.03 6.98 15.23
C ASP A 192 1.70 6.31 15.59
N ASN A 193 1.74 5.40 16.56
CA ASN A 193 0.55 4.69 17.05
C ASN A 193 -0.48 5.61 17.72
N ASN A 194 -0.11 6.82 18.15
CA ASN A 194 -1.04 7.76 18.77
C ASN A 194 -1.72 8.64 17.73
N THR A 195 -0.97 9.03 16.69
CA THR A 195 -1.47 9.83 15.58
C THR A 195 -1.01 9.20 14.26
N PRO A 196 -1.71 8.16 13.76
CA PRO A 196 -1.28 7.41 12.57
C PRO A 196 -0.98 8.28 11.34
N ALA A 197 -1.68 9.42 11.19
CA ALA A 197 -1.44 10.41 10.14
C ALA A 197 -0.04 11.06 10.16
N ASN A 198 0.70 10.97 11.28
CA ASN A 198 2.08 11.43 11.39
C ASN A 198 3.10 10.33 11.06
N SER A 199 2.65 9.14 10.68
CA SER A 199 3.56 8.05 10.31
C SER A 199 4.23 8.39 8.98
N THR A 200 5.51 8.06 8.85
CA THR A 200 6.31 8.33 7.66
C THR A 200 7.15 7.12 7.29
N ILE A 201 7.54 7.06 6.02
CA ILE A 201 8.40 6.03 5.48
C ILE A 201 9.28 6.61 4.36
N ASP A 202 10.52 6.11 4.28
CA ASP A 202 11.46 6.30 3.19
C ASP A 202 11.97 4.91 2.79
N VAL A 203 11.74 4.53 1.54
CA VAL A 203 12.06 3.21 1.00
C VAL A 203 12.59 3.27 -0.41
N ASP A 204 13.51 2.35 -0.70
CA ASP A 204 13.88 1.97 -2.07
C ASP A 204 13.41 0.54 -2.33
N TYR A 205 13.04 0.23 -3.56
CA TYR A 205 12.74 -1.14 -3.96
C TYR A 205 13.26 -1.47 -5.35
N ILE A 206 13.59 -2.76 -5.52
CA ILE A 206 14.02 -3.34 -6.79
C ILE A 206 13.11 -4.53 -7.08
N PHE A 207 12.58 -4.53 -8.30
CA PHE A 207 11.66 -5.53 -8.78
C PHE A 207 12.17 -6.04 -10.13
N THR A 208 12.47 -7.33 -10.23
CA THR A 208 12.78 -7.97 -11.51
C THR A 208 11.60 -8.82 -11.93
N ASP A 209 11.01 -8.50 -13.08
CA ASP A 209 9.84 -9.23 -13.56
C ASP A 209 10.21 -10.56 -14.26
N THR A 210 9.19 -11.33 -14.62
CA THR A 210 9.35 -12.62 -15.34
C THR A 210 10.04 -12.51 -16.71
N SER A 211 10.09 -11.32 -17.31
CA SER A 211 10.80 -11.06 -18.57
C SER A 211 12.25 -10.61 -18.38
N GLY A 212 12.68 -10.38 -17.13
CA GLY A 212 13.99 -9.85 -16.79
C GLY A 212 14.07 -8.33 -16.78
N THR A 213 12.94 -7.62 -16.91
CA THR A 213 12.88 -6.16 -16.77
C THR A 213 13.14 -5.80 -15.31
N VAL A 214 14.15 -4.96 -15.07
CA VAL A 214 14.46 -4.41 -13.76
C VAL A 214 13.73 -3.09 -13.61
N ILE A 215 12.91 -3.02 -12.57
CA ILE A 215 12.13 -1.85 -12.17
C ILE A 215 12.64 -1.44 -10.80
N SER A 216 13.11 -0.20 -10.69
CA SER A 216 13.48 0.41 -9.42
C SER A 216 12.44 1.46 -9.05
N GLY A 217 12.18 1.60 -7.77
CA GLY A 217 11.37 2.71 -7.28
C GLY A 217 11.82 3.20 -5.91
N HIS A 218 11.30 4.35 -5.57
CA HIS A 218 11.56 5.08 -4.34
C HIS A 218 10.24 5.67 -3.85
N TYR A 219 10.06 5.73 -2.54
CA TYR A 219 9.00 6.51 -1.92
C TYR A 219 9.51 7.10 -0.61
N GLU A 220 9.37 8.42 -0.44
CA GLU A 220 9.60 9.14 0.80
C GLU A 220 8.39 10.02 1.13
N GLY A 221 7.71 9.75 2.26
CA GLY A 221 6.59 10.58 2.64
C GLY A 221 5.73 10.03 3.77
N THR A 222 4.49 10.50 3.84
CA THR A 222 3.52 10.01 4.81
C THR A 222 3.15 8.55 4.54
N LEU A 223 2.89 7.79 5.60
CA LEU A 223 2.54 6.38 5.54
C LEU A 223 1.12 6.16 6.09
N GLY A 224 0.21 5.75 5.23
CA GLY A 224 -1.08 5.22 5.65
C GLY A 224 -0.92 3.84 6.30
N ILE A 225 -1.58 3.61 7.43
CA ILE A 225 -1.58 2.31 8.11
C ILE A 225 -2.98 1.73 8.04
N ILE A 226 -3.09 0.53 7.49
CA ILE A 226 -4.31 -0.26 7.46
C ILE A 226 -4.07 -1.50 8.33
N LEU A 227 -4.97 -1.76 9.27
CA LEU A 227 -4.89 -2.90 10.16
C LEU A 227 -5.82 -3.98 9.60
N ASP A 228 -5.29 -5.18 9.37
CA ASP A 228 -6.01 -6.35 8.83
C ASP A 228 -5.90 -7.51 9.85
#